data_AF-A0A6C7E8N2-F1
#
_entry.id   AF-A0A6C7E8N2-F1
#
_cell.length_a   1.000
_cell.length_b   1.000
_cell.length_c   1.000
_cell.angle_alpha   90.00
_cell.angle_beta   90.00
_cell.angle_gamma   90.00
#
_symmetry.space_group_name_H-M   'P 1'
#
loop_
_entity.id
_entity.type
_entity.pdbx_description
1 polymer ?
#
loop_
_entity_poly.entity_id
_entity_poly.type
_entity_poly.pdbx_seq_one_letter_code
_entity_poly.pdbx_strand_id
1 'polypeptide(L)'
;MPVNVVNRVTPTITPNDHPYMNGAWTPQYEEVDATEMEVIGEIPTDLDGIYVRNTENPVHDAIGIYHPFDGDGMLHTMSFHDGKATYRNRFVRTEGFLAEQEAGHAIWTGLTGNPKKSLRPGWGARGGMKDASSTDVVVHAGEILSTHYMCGEGYRFDPDTLDQIGTANWVPPEGVSAHPKVDLATGELLFFNYGKQAPYMHYGVVGADRKLKHLIPIELPGPRLPHDMAFTKNFSILIDLPFFWNEELLEAGFHVPTFHDHLPTRFAIVPRFGQPSEIRWFEADPTFVLHWMNAYEEGNEIVLDGYFQEDPDPAPLDVPGIDPRLGKLMAAIDEHSFKPKLHRWRFNLDTGATREEHLDERNLEFGMFNQHYAGEKARYLYSTTAEPGYFLFNGMVKHDLETGESTSLAFGDGRFGSEAPFAPRVGATAEDDGYLVSFITDVNEGRSECVIIDARDVAAGPICRIILPHQISSGTHATWAARSEYGGAR
;
A
#
# COMPACT_ATOMS: atom_id res chain seq x y z
N MET A 1 -13.26 -27.22 9.54
CA MET A 1 -13.29 -25.78 9.25
C MET A 1 -14.68 -25.43 8.72
N PRO A 2 -15.56 -24.83 9.54
CA PRO A 2 -16.78 -24.18 9.04
C PRO A 2 -16.38 -23.01 8.14
N VAL A 3 -16.50 -23.21 6.82
CA VAL A 3 -16.36 -22.17 5.81
C VAL A 3 -17.75 -21.85 5.28
N ASN A 4 -18.21 -20.64 5.50
CA ASN A 4 -19.47 -20.14 4.96
C ASN A 4 -19.17 -19.34 3.69
N VAL A 5 -19.57 -19.85 2.53
CA VAL A 5 -19.48 -19.09 1.28
C VAL A 5 -20.61 -18.06 1.25
N VAL A 6 -20.25 -16.79 1.34
CA VAL A 6 -21.19 -15.67 1.40
C VAL A 6 -21.64 -15.26 0.00
N ASN A 7 -20.72 -15.29 -0.96
CA ASN A 7 -21.01 -14.96 -2.35
C ASN A 7 -19.93 -15.54 -3.30
N ARG A 8 -20.25 -15.60 -4.59
CA ARG A 8 -19.32 -15.97 -5.66
C ARG A 8 -19.47 -15.02 -6.83
N VAL A 9 -18.39 -14.32 -7.16
CA VAL A 9 -18.31 -13.48 -8.36
C VAL A 9 -18.10 -14.35 -9.59
N THR A 10 -18.79 -14.04 -10.69
CA THR A 10 -18.60 -14.76 -11.96
C THR A 10 -17.56 -14.03 -12.80
N PRO A 11 -16.36 -14.60 -13.01
CA PRO A 11 -15.36 -13.98 -13.86
C PRO A 11 -15.69 -14.15 -15.33
N THR A 12 -15.16 -13.25 -16.15
CA THR A 12 -15.15 -13.38 -17.62
C THR A 12 -13.73 -13.40 -18.18
N ILE A 13 -12.73 -13.63 -17.32
CA ILE A 13 -11.34 -13.79 -17.74
C ILE A 13 -11.19 -15.08 -18.55
N THR A 14 -10.52 -14.98 -19.69
CA THR A 14 -10.17 -16.13 -20.52
C THR A 14 -8.88 -16.77 -20.03
N PRO A 15 -8.74 -18.11 -20.08
CA PRO A 15 -7.49 -18.78 -19.73
C PRO A 15 -6.31 -18.20 -20.52
N ASN A 16 -5.26 -17.83 -19.81
CA ASN A 16 -4.10 -17.15 -20.37
C ASN A 16 -2.84 -17.42 -19.52
N ASP A 17 -1.67 -17.11 -20.09
CA ASP A 17 -0.37 -17.29 -19.43
C ASP A 17 0.19 -15.98 -18.84
N HIS A 18 -0.67 -15.01 -18.52
CA HIS A 18 -0.23 -13.73 -17.95
C HIS A 18 0.38 -13.98 -16.56
N PRO A 19 1.61 -13.47 -16.26
CA PRO A 19 2.31 -13.77 -15.01
C PRO A 19 1.54 -13.29 -13.78
N TYR A 20 0.79 -12.20 -13.92
CA TYR A 20 -0.02 -11.60 -12.86
C TYR A 20 -1.50 -12.03 -12.88
N MET A 21 -1.79 -13.23 -13.40
CA MET A 21 -3.11 -13.89 -13.28
C MET A 21 -2.98 -15.39 -12.94
N ASN A 22 -1.77 -15.84 -12.62
CA ASN A 22 -1.42 -17.24 -12.44
C ASN A 22 -0.48 -17.42 -11.24
N GLY A 23 -0.34 -18.66 -10.76
CA GLY A 23 0.52 -18.95 -9.61
C GLY A 23 0.08 -18.19 -8.37
N ALA A 24 0.98 -17.40 -7.77
CA ALA A 24 0.67 -16.56 -6.61
C ALA A 24 -0.36 -15.46 -6.92
N TRP A 25 -0.47 -15.03 -8.17
CA TRP A 25 -1.43 -14.03 -8.64
C TRP A 25 -2.73 -14.63 -9.18
N THR A 26 -3.00 -15.90 -8.88
CA THR A 26 -4.25 -16.55 -9.31
C THR A 26 -5.44 -15.82 -8.66
N PRO A 27 -6.38 -15.26 -9.45
CA PRO A 27 -7.50 -14.51 -8.90
C PRO A 27 -8.44 -15.39 -8.06
N GLN A 28 -9.07 -14.79 -7.05
CA GLN A 28 -10.01 -15.47 -6.16
C GLN A 28 -11.42 -14.88 -6.29
N TYR A 29 -12.45 -15.71 -6.47
CA TYR A 29 -13.81 -15.24 -6.74
C TYR A 29 -14.83 -15.60 -5.65
N GLU A 30 -14.43 -16.42 -4.69
CA GLU A 30 -15.27 -16.78 -3.55
C GLU A 30 -15.06 -15.81 -2.39
N GLU A 31 -16.18 -15.28 -1.87
CA GLU A 31 -16.20 -14.49 -0.65
C GLU A 31 -16.70 -15.38 0.48
N VAL A 32 -15.92 -15.49 1.55
CA VAL A 32 -16.18 -16.45 2.64
C VAL A 32 -16.10 -15.78 4.01
N ASP A 33 -16.75 -16.42 4.96
CA ASP A 33 -16.44 -16.30 6.39
C ASP A 33 -15.89 -17.65 6.85
N ALA A 34 -14.70 -17.66 7.46
CA ALA A 34 -14.08 -18.87 7.98
C ALA A 34 -13.72 -18.72 9.46
N THR A 35 -14.18 -19.68 10.25
CA THR A 35 -13.84 -19.82 11.67
C THR A 35 -13.27 -21.22 11.91
N GLU A 36 -12.65 -21.44 13.07
CA GLU A 36 -12.06 -22.74 13.45
C GLU A 36 -11.16 -23.32 12.33
N MET A 37 -10.35 -22.45 11.74
CA MET A 37 -9.32 -22.81 10.77
C MET A 37 -8.28 -23.71 11.42
N GLU A 38 -7.56 -24.48 10.61
CA GLU A 38 -6.43 -25.27 11.12
C GLU A 38 -5.32 -24.33 11.62
N VAL A 39 -4.86 -24.58 12.85
CA VAL A 39 -3.80 -23.81 13.52
C VAL A 39 -2.60 -24.72 13.76
N ILE A 40 -1.44 -24.30 13.29
CA ILE A 40 -0.14 -24.91 13.57
C ILE A 40 0.62 -23.97 14.51
N GLY A 41 0.88 -24.41 15.74
CA GLY A 41 1.38 -23.54 16.82
C GLY A 41 0.26 -23.12 17.78
N GLU A 42 0.37 -21.93 18.35
CA GLU A 42 -0.63 -21.36 19.27
C GLU A 42 -0.88 -19.89 18.94
N ILE A 43 -2.15 -19.50 18.77
CA ILE A 43 -2.53 -18.10 18.57
C ILE A 43 -2.34 -17.38 19.91
N PRO A 44 -1.50 -16.32 19.99
CA PRO A 44 -1.28 -15.62 21.24
C PRO A 44 -2.58 -15.01 21.80
N THR A 45 -2.81 -15.19 23.09
CA THR A 45 -4.00 -14.66 23.78
C THR A 45 -3.94 -13.15 24.00
N ASP A 46 -2.77 -12.55 23.83
CA ASP A 46 -2.48 -11.12 23.95
C ASP A 46 -2.28 -10.43 22.58
N LEU A 47 -2.71 -11.07 21.49
CA LEU A 47 -2.92 -10.48 20.18
C LEU A 47 -4.42 -10.18 20.01
N ASP A 48 -4.82 -8.91 20.04
CA ASP A 48 -6.23 -8.51 20.02
C ASP A 48 -6.49 -7.35 19.04
N GLY A 49 -7.10 -7.67 17.89
CA GLY A 49 -7.29 -6.71 16.81
C GLY A 49 -7.64 -7.34 15.47
N ILE A 50 -7.38 -6.59 14.40
CA ILE A 50 -7.53 -7.04 13.01
C ILE A 50 -6.29 -6.75 12.20
N TYR A 51 -5.93 -7.70 11.36
CA TYR A 51 -5.09 -7.50 10.19
C TYR A 51 -5.99 -7.35 8.97
N VAL A 52 -5.80 -6.30 8.18
CA VAL A 52 -6.56 -6.02 6.96
C VAL A 52 -5.59 -5.83 5.81
N ARG A 53 -5.79 -6.55 4.71
CA ARG A 53 -4.95 -6.45 3.51
C ARG A 53 -5.80 -6.24 2.27
N ASN A 54 -5.40 -5.32 1.42
CA ASN A 54 -6.01 -5.07 0.12
C ASN A 54 -5.31 -5.87 -0.98
N THR A 55 -5.99 -6.09 -2.09
CA THR A 55 -5.49 -6.92 -3.20
C THR A 55 -6.15 -6.51 -4.49
N GLU A 56 -5.34 -6.42 -5.54
CA GLU A 56 -5.81 -6.23 -6.90
C GLU A 56 -6.17 -7.59 -7.52
N ASN A 57 -7.47 -7.82 -7.70
CA ASN A 57 -8.02 -9.11 -8.06
C ASN A 57 -8.93 -9.00 -9.29
N PRO A 58 -8.43 -9.29 -10.50
CA PRO A 58 -9.17 -9.01 -11.73
C PRO A 58 -10.34 -9.99 -11.94
N VAL A 59 -11.47 -9.46 -12.42
CA VAL A 59 -12.67 -10.26 -12.72
C VAL A 59 -12.92 -10.44 -14.22
N HIS A 60 -12.63 -9.41 -15.02
CA HIS A 60 -12.89 -9.38 -16.45
C HIS A 60 -11.59 -9.27 -17.24
N ASP A 61 -11.57 -9.80 -18.47
CA ASP A 61 -10.48 -9.55 -19.41
C ASP A 61 -10.30 -8.05 -19.63
N ALA A 62 -9.05 -7.57 -19.55
CA ALA A 62 -8.73 -6.16 -19.70
C ALA A 62 -8.94 -5.67 -21.14
N ILE A 63 -9.29 -4.39 -21.29
CA ILE A 63 -9.21 -3.70 -22.58
C ILE A 63 -7.73 -3.40 -22.89
N GLY A 64 -7.04 -4.35 -23.53
CA GLY A 64 -5.63 -4.24 -23.87
C GLY A 64 -4.75 -5.17 -23.05
N ILE A 65 -3.58 -4.68 -22.61
CA ILE A 65 -2.68 -5.43 -21.72
C ILE A 65 -3.13 -5.17 -20.28
N TYR A 66 -3.32 -6.24 -19.51
CA TYR A 66 -3.63 -6.14 -18.09
C TYR A 66 -2.38 -5.74 -17.30
N HIS A 67 -2.54 -4.79 -16.37
CA HIS A 67 -1.56 -4.48 -15.34
C HIS A 67 -2.06 -5.01 -13.99
N PRO A 68 -1.21 -5.58 -13.11
CA PRO A 68 -1.66 -6.06 -11.79
C PRO A 68 -2.46 -4.99 -11.02
N PHE A 69 -1.99 -3.74 -11.03
CA PHE A 69 -2.69 -2.58 -10.43
C PHE A 69 -4.07 -2.24 -11.01
N ASP A 70 -4.52 -2.90 -12.09
CA ASP A 70 -5.87 -2.71 -12.65
C ASP A 70 -6.93 -3.61 -12.01
N GLY A 71 -6.52 -4.58 -11.18
CA GLY A 71 -7.41 -5.53 -10.56
C GLY A 71 -8.39 -4.87 -9.59
N ASP A 72 -9.59 -5.43 -9.48
CA ASP A 72 -10.61 -4.96 -8.54
C ASP A 72 -10.17 -5.20 -7.09
N GLY A 73 -10.44 -4.24 -6.20
CA GLY A 73 -10.08 -4.37 -4.80
C GLY A 73 -10.78 -5.55 -4.15
N MET A 74 -10.01 -6.42 -3.49
CA MET A 74 -10.51 -7.45 -2.60
C MET A 74 -9.84 -7.31 -1.24
N LEU A 75 -10.64 -6.97 -0.23
CA LEU A 75 -10.19 -6.90 1.15
C LEU A 75 -10.20 -8.28 1.77
N HIS A 76 -9.18 -8.55 2.56
CA HIS A 76 -9.07 -9.73 3.40
C HIS A 76 -8.81 -9.31 4.84
N THR A 77 -9.53 -9.90 5.78
CA THR A 77 -9.34 -9.64 7.21
C THR A 77 -9.01 -10.92 7.95
N MET A 78 -8.10 -10.80 8.92
CA MET A 78 -7.91 -11.78 9.99
C MET A 78 -8.13 -11.08 11.33
N SER A 79 -9.21 -11.43 12.04
CA SER A 79 -9.50 -10.90 13.38
C SER A 79 -9.01 -11.85 14.45
N PHE A 80 -8.32 -11.32 15.46
CA PHE A 80 -7.78 -12.03 16.60
C PHE A 80 -8.45 -11.57 17.89
N HIS A 81 -8.81 -12.53 18.75
CA HIS A 81 -9.36 -12.27 20.07
C HIS A 81 -9.26 -13.53 20.94
N ASP A 82 -8.73 -13.40 22.16
CA ASP A 82 -8.68 -14.49 23.15
C ASP A 82 -8.16 -15.84 22.59
N GLY A 83 -7.06 -15.78 21.81
CA GLY A 83 -6.44 -16.97 21.20
C GLY A 83 -7.26 -17.59 20.07
N LYS A 84 -8.23 -16.87 19.50
CA LYS A 84 -9.06 -17.30 18.36
C LYS A 84 -8.85 -16.39 17.17
N ALA A 85 -9.05 -16.93 15.98
CA ALA A 85 -8.98 -16.19 14.73
C ALA A 85 -10.21 -16.42 13.84
N THR A 86 -10.62 -15.37 13.11
CA THR A 86 -11.67 -15.42 12.08
C THR A 86 -11.18 -14.74 10.81
N TYR A 87 -11.34 -15.41 9.68
CA TYR A 87 -10.97 -14.89 8.37
C TYR A 87 -12.21 -14.49 7.57
N ARG A 88 -12.13 -13.37 6.86
CA ARG A 88 -13.13 -12.94 5.87
C ARG A 88 -12.47 -12.33 4.65
N ASN A 89 -13.14 -12.41 3.50
CA ASN A 89 -12.78 -11.64 2.32
C ASN A 89 -14.00 -11.10 1.58
N ARG A 90 -13.89 -9.87 1.05
CA ARG A 90 -14.94 -9.20 0.27
C ARG A 90 -14.30 -8.37 -0.83
N PHE A 91 -14.84 -8.43 -2.03
CA PHE A 91 -14.57 -7.43 -3.06
C PHE A 91 -15.12 -6.08 -2.60
N VAL A 92 -14.37 -5.02 -2.87
CA VAL A 92 -14.83 -3.66 -2.77
C VAL A 92 -15.85 -3.42 -3.89
N ARG A 93 -17.10 -3.14 -3.52
CA ARG A 93 -18.17 -2.82 -4.46
C ARG A 93 -18.03 -1.36 -4.90
N THR A 94 -17.01 -1.08 -5.70
CA THR A 94 -16.87 0.23 -6.33
C THR A 94 -17.96 0.42 -7.39
N GLU A 95 -18.28 1.67 -7.73
CA GLU A 95 -19.21 1.95 -8.83
C GLU A 95 -18.75 1.32 -10.14
N GLY A 96 -17.43 1.33 -10.38
CA GLY A 96 -16.85 0.71 -11.56
C GLY A 96 -16.92 -0.81 -11.54
N PHE A 97 -16.64 -1.45 -10.40
CA PHE A 97 -16.81 -2.90 -10.23
C PHE A 97 -18.25 -3.30 -10.55
N LEU A 98 -19.23 -2.65 -9.91
CA LEU A 98 -20.65 -2.97 -10.11
C LEU A 98 -21.09 -2.78 -11.57
N ALA A 99 -20.60 -1.74 -12.23
CA ALA A 99 -20.91 -1.49 -13.64
C ALA A 99 -20.35 -2.55 -14.59
N GLU A 100 -19.13 -3.04 -14.36
CA GLU A 100 -18.53 -4.09 -15.21
C GLU A 100 -19.19 -5.45 -14.94
N GLN A 101 -19.60 -5.72 -13.71
CA GLN A 101 -20.39 -6.92 -13.38
C GLN A 101 -21.74 -6.93 -14.08
N GLU A 102 -22.42 -5.77 -14.15
CA GLU A 102 -23.67 -5.63 -14.91
C GLU A 102 -23.44 -5.82 -16.42
N ALA A 103 -22.34 -5.28 -16.96
CA ALA A 103 -22.01 -5.39 -18.37
C ALA A 103 -21.49 -6.79 -18.77
N GLY A 104 -20.92 -7.54 -17.83
CA GLY A 104 -20.26 -8.82 -18.08
C GLY A 104 -18.95 -8.69 -18.86
N HIS A 105 -18.31 -7.51 -18.85
CA HIS A 105 -17.02 -7.25 -19.47
C HIS A 105 -16.41 -5.93 -18.96
N ALA A 106 -15.12 -5.73 -19.19
CA ALA A 106 -14.46 -4.48 -18.86
C ALA A 106 -15.03 -3.29 -19.66
N ILE A 107 -15.25 -2.17 -18.98
CA ILE A 107 -15.75 -0.90 -19.51
C ILE A 107 -14.60 0.11 -19.62
N TRP A 108 -13.63 0.05 -18.70
CA TRP A 108 -12.50 0.97 -18.64
C TRP A 108 -11.18 0.30 -19.01
N THR A 109 -10.25 1.07 -19.57
CA THR A 109 -8.88 0.63 -19.76
C THR A 109 -8.07 0.72 -18.47
N GLY A 110 -7.16 -0.23 -18.31
CA GLY A 110 -6.13 -0.23 -17.28
C GLY A 110 -4.98 0.75 -17.52
N LEU A 111 -3.95 0.70 -16.67
CA LEU A 111 -2.84 1.66 -16.54
C LEU A 111 -2.08 1.85 -17.86
N THR A 112 -1.75 0.75 -18.51
CA THR A 112 -1.01 0.73 -19.78
C THR A 112 -1.90 1.03 -21.00
N GLY A 113 -3.22 1.07 -20.81
CA GLY A 113 -4.19 1.27 -21.88
C GLY A 113 -4.25 2.71 -22.39
N ASN A 114 -4.90 2.90 -23.53
CA ASN A 114 -5.25 4.24 -24.02
C ASN A 114 -6.62 4.64 -23.45
N PRO A 115 -6.73 5.68 -22.60
CA PRO A 115 -8.00 6.08 -21.99
C PRO A 115 -9.15 6.35 -22.97
N LYS A 116 -8.85 6.70 -24.24
CA LYS A 116 -9.85 6.90 -25.29
C LYS A 116 -10.60 5.61 -25.69
N LYS A 117 -10.10 4.44 -25.29
CA LYS A 117 -10.76 3.14 -25.52
C LYS A 117 -11.76 2.77 -24.41
N SER A 118 -11.77 3.51 -23.31
CA SER A 118 -12.78 3.33 -22.26
C SER A 118 -14.16 3.74 -22.79
N LEU A 119 -15.18 2.95 -22.44
CA LEU A 119 -16.54 3.13 -22.94
C LEU A 119 -17.33 4.18 -22.12
N ARG A 120 -16.79 4.59 -20.97
CA ARG A 120 -17.36 5.59 -20.06
C ARG A 120 -16.26 6.51 -19.51
N PRO A 121 -16.60 7.73 -19.04
CA PRO A 121 -15.70 8.52 -18.21
C PRO A 121 -15.20 7.69 -17.02
N GLY A 122 -13.94 7.87 -16.64
CA GLY A 122 -13.33 7.20 -15.49
C GLY A 122 -12.99 8.19 -14.38
N TRP A 123 -12.30 7.69 -13.36
CA TRP A 123 -11.98 8.42 -12.15
C TRP A 123 -10.56 8.99 -12.12
N GLY A 124 -10.37 9.88 -11.16
CA GLY A 124 -9.06 10.23 -10.64
C GLY A 124 -8.11 10.94 -11.59
N ALA A 125 -6.84 10.94 -11.22
CA ALA A 125 -5.80 11.76 -11.85
C ALA A 125 -5.64 11.49 -13.35
N ARG A 126 -5.81 10.24 -13.79
CA ARG A 126 -5.68 9.83 -15.20
C ARG A 126 -6.97 10.03 -15.99
N GLY A 127 -8.12 9.72 -15.41
CA GLY A 127 -9.39 9.66 -16.14
C GLY A 127 -9.42 8.54 -17.18
N GLY A 128 -10.64 8.07 -17.52
CA GLY A 128 -10.79 6.90 -18.40
C GLY A 128 -10.21 5.60 -17.82
N MET A 129 -10.04 5.56 -16.50
CA MET A 129 -9.66 4.40 -15.70
C MET A 129 -10.73 4.17 -14.64
N LYS A 130 -10.99 2.91 -14.28
CA LYS A 130 -11.88 2.58 -13.18
C LYS A 130 -11.22 2.93 -11.84
N ASP A 131 -12.00 3.42 -10.88
CA ASP A 131 -11.60 3.37 -9.47
C ASP A 131 -11.80 1.94 -8.94
N ALA A 132 -10.70 1.25 -8.68
CA ALA A 132 -10.70 -0.11 -8.20
C ALA A 132 -10.65 -0.21 -6.66
N SER A 133 -10.35 0.89 -5.95
CA SER A 133 -10.13 0.91 -4.49
C SER A 133 -9.25 -0.23 -3.98
N SER A 134 -8.21 -0.55 -4.76
CA SER A 134 -7.47 -1.80 -4.67
C SER A 134 -6.04 -1.66 -4.17
N THR A 135 -5.60 -0.41 -3.94
CA THR A 135 -4.22 -0.13 -3.54
C THR A 135 -4.06 -0.30 -2.05
N ASP A 136 -4.52 0.67 -1.25
CA ASP A 136 -4.18 0.75 0.17
C ASP A 136 -5.40 0.59 1.07
N VAL A 137 -5.16 0.26 2.34
CA VAL A 137 -6.18 0.07 3.37
C VAL A 137 -5.68 0.51 4.74
N VAL A 138 -6.45 1.38 5.41
CA VAL A 138 -6.19 1.84 6.78
C VAL A 138 -7.42 1.67 7.66
N VAL A 139 -7.27 1.79 8.98
CA VAL A 139 -8.40 1.90 9.92
C VAL A 139 -8.41 3.30 10.50
N HIS A 140 -9.50 4.03 10.30
CA HIS A 140 -9.66 5.40 10.81
C HIS A 140 -11.03 5.58 11.44
N ALA A 141 -11.06 6.16 12.64
CA ALA A 141 -12.29 6.48 13.36
C ALA A 141 -13.30 5.30 13.42
N GLY A 142 -12.77 4.12 13.71
CA GLY A 142 -13.53 2.88 13.88
C GLY A 142 -13.99 2.16 12.61
N GLU A 143 -13.57 2.62 11.44
CA GLU A 143 -13.96 2.03 10.15
C GLU A 143 -12.70 1.72 9.32
N ILE A 144 -12.75 0.63 8.56
CA ILE A 144 -11.74 0.36 7.53
C ILE A 144 -11.99 1.34 6.37
N LEU A 145 -10.93 1.90 5.80
CA LEU A 145 -10.93 2.76 4.62
C LEU A 145 -10.01 2.17 3.56
N SER A 146 -10.55 1.79 2.40
CA SER A 146 -9.75 1.39 1.23
C SER A 146 -9.68 2.51 0.19
N THR A 147 -8.52 2.65 -0.45
CA THR A 147 -8.20 3.77 -1.36
C THR A 147 -7.47 3.27 -2.61
N HIS A 148 -7.42 4.13 -3.63
CA HIS A 148 -6.81 3.84 -4.93
C HIS A 148 -5.76 4.90 -5.24
N TYR A 149 -4.56 4.47 -5.64
CA TYR A 149 -3.43 5.38 -5.90
C TYR A 149 -3.78 6.49 -6.89
N MET A 150 -4.58 6.18 -7.92
CA MET A 150 -4.96 7.16 -8.95
C MET A 150 -6.01 8.19 -8.52
N CYS A 151 -6.18 8.44 -7.23
CA CYS A 151 -7.14 9.38 -6.65
C CYS A 151 -8.60 8.94 -6.88
N GLY A 152 -9.05 8.00 -6.05
CA GLY A 152 -10.42 7.46 -6.09
C GLY A 152 -11.33 8.05 -5.03
N GLU A 153 -12.45 7.37 -4.82
CA GLU A 153 -13.25 7.52 -3.62
C GLU A 153 -12.58 6.78 -2.44
N GLY A 154 -12.97 7.13 -1.22
CA GLY A 154 -12.61 6.36 -0.03
C GLY A 154 -13.74 5.41 0.35
N TYR A 155 -13.55 4.10 0.24
CA TYR A 155 -14.59 3.10 0.55
C TYR A 155 -14.47 2.60 1.99
N ARG A 156 -15.58 2.60 2.72
CA ARG A 156 -15.64 2.34 4.16
C ARG A 156 -16.27 0.99 4.48
N PHE A 157 -15.73 0.28 5.46
CA PHE A 157 -16.20 -1.04 5.89
C PHE A 157 -16.25 -1.18 7.41
N ASP A 158 -17.17 -2.01 7.89
CA ASP A 158 -17.19 -2.41 9.29
C ASP A 158 -16.01 -3.37 9.59
N PRO A 159 -15.19 -3.09 10.62
CA PRO A 159 -14.00 -3.89 10.95
C PRO A 159 -14.33 -5.30 11.48
N ASP A 160 -15.49 -5.51 12.07
CA ASP A 160 -15.89 -6.80 12.62
C ASP A 160 -16.58 -7.68 11.59
N THR A 161 -17.33 -7.14 10.62
CA THR A 161 -18.09 -7.94 9.64
C THR A 161 -17.51 -7.90 8.22
N LEU A 162 -16.68 -6.90 7.92
CA LEU A 162 -16.21 -6.54 6.57
C LEU A 162 -17.36 -6.14 5.62
N ASP A 163 -18.53 -5.78 6.15
CA ASP A 163 -19.61 -5.25 5.34
C ASP A 163 -19.28 -3.84 4.87
N GLN A 164 -19.55 -3.56 3.59
CA GLN A 164 -19.33 -2.25 3.02
C GLN A 164 -20.40 -1.26 3.50
N ILE A 165 -19.96 -0.15 4.08
CA ILE A 165 -20.82 0.91 4.63
C ILE A 165 -21.18 1.93 3.53
N GLY A 166 -20.22 2.25 2.66
CA GLY A 166 -20.37 3.24 1.58
C GLY A 166 -19.09 4.03 1.35
N THR A 167 -19.16 5.18 0.69
CA THR A 167 -18.00 6.07 0.51
C THR A 167 -17.86 7.07 1.65
N ALA A 168 -16.66 7.62 1.80
CA ALA A 168 -16.31 8.67 2.73
C ALA A 168 -16.79 10.04 2.20
N ASN A 169 -17.66 10.71 2.97
CA ASN A 169 -18.29 11.97 2.56
C ASN A 169 -17.36 13.21 2.61
N TRP A 170 -16.16 13.05 3.16
CA TRP A 170 -15.16 14.12 3.28
C TRP A 170 -14.21 14.17 2.08
N VAL A 171 -14.22 13.16 1.21
CA VAL A 171 -13.35 13.08 0.04
C VAL A 171 -13.66 14.25 -0.90
N PRO A 172 -12.66 15.05 -1.30
CA PRO A 172 -12.87 16.18 -2.20
C PRO A 172 -13.17 15.69 -3.64
N PRO A 173 -13.69 16.55 -4.53
CA PRO A 173 -14.01 16.17 -5.91
C PRO A 173 -12.83 15.61 -6.71
N GLU A 174 -11.60 16.00 -6.37
CA GLU A 174 -10.36 15.49 -6.97
C GLU A 174 -10.00 14.07 -6.50
N GLY A 175 -10.74 13.52 -5.54
CA GLY A 175 -10.52 12.20 -4.95
C GLY A 175 -9.49 12.21 -3.82
N VAL A 176 -9.12 11.01 -3.39
CA VAL A 176 -8.06 10.74 -2.41
C VAL A 176 -7.13 9.66 -2.97
N SER A 177 -5.81 9.91 -2.91
CA SER A 177 -4.79 8.93 -3.29
C SER A 177 -4.74 7.76 -2.30
N ALA A 178 -3.97 6.74 -2.63
CA ALA A 178 -3.51 5.75 -1.67
C ALA A 178 -2.59 6.37 -0.61
N HIS A 179 -2.28 5.60 0.42
CA HIS A 179 -1.44 6.00 1.55
C HIS A 179 -1.93 7.18 2.39
N PRO A 180 -3.23 7.26 2.74
CA PRO A 180 -3.60 8.13 3.84
C PRO A 180 -2.89 7.66 5.12
N LYS A 181 -2.37 8.59 5.90
CA LYS A 181 -1.65 8.28 7.14
C LYS A 181 -2.53 8.56 8.35
N VAL A 182 -2.67 7.58 9.23
CA VAL A 182 -3.42 7.72 10.47
C VAL A 182 -2.44 8.03 11.61
N ASP A 183 -2.60 9.19 12.24
CA ASP A 183 -1.89 9.51 13.46
C ASP A 183 -2.69 9.00 14.67
N LEU A 184 -2.23 7.89 15.26
CA LEU A 184 -2.87 7.28 16.43
C LEU A 184 -2.82 8.17 17.68
N ALA A 185 -1.90 9.14 17.76
CA ALA A 185 -1.80 10.06 18.88
C ALA A 185 -2.87 11.16 18.85
N THR A 186 -3.33 11.56 17.66
CA THR A 186 -4.35 12.62 17.49
C THR A 186 -5.70 12.09 17.00
N GLY A 187 -5.73 10.89 16.42
CA GLY A 187 -6.89 10.33 15.71
C GLY A 187 -7.16 10.99 14.35
N GLU A 188 -6.20 11.76 13.84
CA GLU A 188 -6.29 12.41 12.53
C GLU A 188 -5.91 11.45 11.41
N LEU A 189 -6.54 11.61 10.25
CA LEU A 189 -6.12 11.01 9.00
C LEU A 189 -5.62 12.11 8.08
N LEU A 190 -4.37 11.99 7.65
CA LEU A 190 -3.72 12.88 6.70
C LEU A 190 -3.79 12.24 5.32
N PHE A 191 -4.12 13.03 4.30
CA PHE A 191 -4.21 12.52 2.93
C PHE A 191 -3.74 13.55 1.92
N PHE A 192 -3.54 13.09 0.69
CA PHE A 192 -3.29 13.94 -0.45
C PHE A 192 -4.06 13.44 -1.67
N ASN A 193 -4.12 14.28 -2.69
CA ASN A 193 -4.54 13.90 -4.04
C ASN A 193 -3.71 14.65 -5.06
N TYR A 194 -3.71 14.17 -6.29
CA TYR A 194 -2.99 14.78 -7.39
C TYR A 194 -3.79 14.68 -8.70
N GLY A 195 -3.42 15.48 -9.69
CA GLY A 195 -4.15 15.56 -10.94
C GLY A 195 -3.42 16.28 -12.07
N LYS A 196 -4.15 16.54 -13.16
CA LYS A 196 -3.61 17.15 -14.38
C LYS A 196 -3.82 18.64 -14.48
N GLN A 197 -4.54 19.23 -13.53
CA GLN A 197 -4.91 20.64 -13.52
C GLN A 197 -4.29 21.31 -12.30
N ALA A 198 -3.81 22.54 -12.48
CA ALA A 198 -3.32 23.36 -11.37
C ALA A 198 -4.38 23.43 -10.24
N PRO A 199 -3.98 23.29 -8.97
CA PRO A 199 -2.60 23.30 -8.43
C PRO A 199 -1.84 21.97 -8.54
N TYR A 200 -2.42 20.96 -9.19
CA TYR A 200 -1.92 19.60 -9.42
C TYR A 200 -1.83 18.70 -8.20
N MET A 201 -1.79 19.24 -6.98
CA MET A 201 -1.83 18.46 -5.75
C MET A 201 -2.56 19.21 -4.63
N HIS A 202 -3.23 18.47 -3.75
CA HIS A 202 -3.77 18.99 -2.49
C HIS A 202 -3.33 18.12 -1.32
N TYR A 203 -3.27 18.73 -0.16
CA TYR A 203 -3.06 18.07 1.12
C TYR A 203 -4.26 18.37 2.04
N GLY A 204 -4.74 17.35 2.73
CA GLY A 204 -5.87 17.47 3.65
C GLY A 204 -5.73 16.67 4.94
N VAL A 205 -6.54 17.07 5.92
CA VAL A 205 -6.64 16.44 7.24
C VAL A 205 -8.10 16.17 7.58
N VAL A 206 -8.38 14.95 8.00
CA VAL A 206 -9.68 14.48 8.47
C VAL A 206 -9.56 14.19 9.97
N GLY A 207 -10.45 14.77 10.77
CA GLY A 207 -10.43 14.53 12.23
C GLY A 207 -11.03 13.16 12.60
N ALA A 208 -10.84 12.76 13.85
CA ALA A 208 -11.46 11.55 14.43
C ALA A 208 -13.00 11.54 14.36
N ASP A 209 -13.64 12.70 14.14
CA ASP A 209 -15.08 12.82 13.89
C ASP A 209 -15.48 12.60 12.42
N ARG A 210 -14.54 12.13 11.59
CA ARG A 210 -14.69 11.86 10.14
C ARG A 210 -15.09 13.10 9.34
N LYS A 211 -14.64 14.29 9.75
CA LYS A 211 -14.85 15.54 9.01
C LYS A 211 -13.55 16.07 8.47
N LEU A 212 -13.59 16.56 7.23
CA LEU A 212 -12.51 17.34 6.65
C LEU A 212 -12.29 18.60 7.50
N LYS A 213 -11.09 18.72 8.08
CA LYS A 213 -10.67 19.84 8.92
C LYS A 213 -9.82 20.84 8.17
N HIS A 214 -9.08 20.36 7.18
CA HIS A 214 -8.10 21.14 6.46
C HIS A 214 -7.96 20.60 5.05
N LEU A 215 -7.83 21.51 4.08
CA LEU A 215 -7.53 21.20 2.70
C LEU A 215 -6.84 22.42 2.09
N ILE A 216 -5.61 22.26 1.62
CA ILE A 216 -4.85 23.31 0.96
C ILE A 216 -4.25 22.81 -0.35
N PRO A 217 -4.04 23.71 -1.34
CA PRO A 217 -3.27 23.36 -2.52
C PRO A 217 -1.80 23.20 -2.17
N ILE A 218 -1.13 22.25 -2.80
CA ILE A 218 0.34 22.19 -2.89
C ILE A 218 0.69 22.47 -4.34
N GLU A 219 1.17 23.68 -4.61
CA GLU A 219 1.47 24.11 -5.98
C GLU A 219 2.68 23.35 -6.54
N LEU A 220 2.44 22.61 -7.63
CA LEU A 220 3.47 21.92 -8.39
C LEU A 220 3.65 22.57 -9.77
N PRO A 221 4.82 22.42 -10.41
CA PRO A 221 5.08 22.98 -11.74
C PRO A 221 4.27 22.26 -12.85
N GLY A 222 3.73 21.08 -12.56
CA GLY A 222 2.93 20.29 -13.49
C GLY A 222 2.35 19.04 -12.82
N PRO A 223 1.67 18.18 -13.59
CA PRO A 223 1.16 16.90 -13.09
C PRO A 223 2.31 16.05 -12.54
N ARG A 224 2.07 15.44 -11.38
CA ARG A 224 2.98 14.50 -10.71
C ARG A 224 2.27 13.22 -10.33
N LEU A 225 3.05 12.19 -10.01
CA LEU A 225 2.58 10.87 -9.62
C LEU A 225 3.16 10.44 -8.26
N PRO A 226 3.04 11.26 -7.19
CA PRO A 226 3.44 10.81 -5.86
C PRO A 226 2.57 9.63 -5.44
N HIS A 227 3.20 8.56 -4.96
CA HIS A 227 2.49 7.37 -4.48
C HIS A 227 2.12 7.48 -3.00
N ASP A 228 3.00 8.07 -2.21
CA ASP A 228 2.92 8.08 -0.75
C ASP A 228 3.28 9.47 -0.17
N MET A 229 2.86 9.72 1.07
CA MET A 229 3.18 10.89 1.91
C MET A 229 3.72 10.47 3.28
N ALA A 230 4.35 11.38 4.01
CA ALA A 230 4.80 11.13 5.38
C ALA A 230 4.36 12.25 6.33
N PHE A 231 4.51 12.04 7.63
CA PHE A 231 4.22 13.05 8.64
C PHE A 231 5.15 12.94 9.84
N THR A 232 5.40 14.08 10.48
CA THR A 232 5.97 14.19 11.83
C THR A 232 4.88 14.66 12.80
N LYS A 233 5.19 14.75 14.09
CA LYS A 233 4.29 15.36 15.09
C LYS A 233 3.68 16.71 14.65
N ASN A 234 4.44 17.60 14.03
CA ASN A 234 4.00 18.95 13.69
C ASN A 234 3.87 19.22 12.17
N PHE A 235 4.44 18.37 11.33
CA PHE A 235 4.51 18.59 9.88
C PHE A 235 3.94 17.42 9.09
N SER A 236 3.49 17.73 7.88
CA SER A 236 3.16 16.79 6.82
C SER A 236 4.16 16.98 5.68
N ILE A 237 4.52 15.88 5.04
CA ILE A 237 5.56 15.82 4.02
C ILE A 237 4.93 15.30 2.74
N LEU A 238 4.86 16.17 1.73
CA LEU A 238 4.37 15.87 0.39
C LEU A 238 5.54 15.97 -0.59
N ILE A 239 5.54 15.18 -1.65
CA ILE A 239 6.73 14.99 -2.47
C ILE A 239 6.45 15.28 -3.93
N ASP A 240 7.35 16.04 -4.54
CA ASP A 240 7.45 16.26 -5.97
C ASP A 240 8.62 15.43 -6.52
N LEU A 241 8.28 14.31 -7.16
CA LEU A 241 9.23 13.34 -7.68
C LEU A 241 9.52 13.62 -9.17
N PRO A 242 10.77 13.50 -9.63
CA PRO A 242 11.16 13.64 -11.04
C PRO A 242 10.76 12.44 -11.92
N PHE A 243 9.65 11.76 -11.61
CA PHE A 243 9.05 10.72 -12.44
C PHE A 243 7.57 11.02 -12.65
N PHE A 244 7.22 11.51 -13.84
CA PHE A 244 5.87 11.99 -14.13
C PHE A 244 5.52 11.78 -15.60
N TRP A 245 4.26 12.00 -15.97
CA TRP A 245 3.83 11.82 -17.36
C TRP A 245 4.57 12.75 -18.31
N ASN A 246 5.10 12.16 -19.39
CA ASN A 246 5.69 12.92 -20.48
C ASN A 246 4.65 13.91 -21.05
N GLU A 247 4.98 15.19 -21.06
CA GLU A 247 4.06 16.27 -21.41
C GLU A 247 3.51 16.15 -22.84
N GLU A 248 4.38 15.91 -23.83
CA GLU A 248 3.99 15.76 -25.25
C GLU A 248 3.06 14.56 -25.45
N LEU A 249 3.35 13.43 -24.80
CA LEU A 249 2.52 12.24 -24.86
C LEU A 249 1.17 12.46 -24.14
N LEU A 250 1.18 13.18 -23.01
CA LEU A 250 -0.02 13.50 -22.24
C LEU A 250 -0.98 14.36 -23.05
N GLU A 251 -0.47 15.37 -23.78
CA GLU A 251 -1.27 16.19 -24.71
C GLU A 251 -1.89 15.36 -25.83
N ALA A 252 -1.18 14.34 -26.32
CA ALA A 252 -1.71 13.37 -27.29
C ALA A 252 -2.72 12.37 -26.69
N GLY A 253 -2.83 12.32 -25.36
CA GLY A 253 -3.74 11.48 -24.60
C GLY A 253 -3.13 10.17 -24.07
N PHE A 254 -1.79 10.04 -24.10
CA PHE A 254 -1.06 8.90 -23.56
C PHE A 254 -0.43 9.25 -22.21
N HIS A 255 -0.63 8.40 -21.20
CA HIS A 255 -0.18 8.63 -19.83
C HIS A 255 1.08 7.80 -19.55
N VAL A 256 2.18 8.15 -20.22
CA VAL A 256 3.44 7.41 -20.12
C VAL A 256 4.36 8.16 -19.15
N PRO A 257 4.72 7.58 -17.99
CA PRO A 257 5.67 8.21 -17.08
C PRO A 257 7.09 8.17 -17.66
N THR A 258 7.90 9.19 -17.39
CA THR A 258 9.31 9.28 -17.80
C THR A 258 10.12 9.87 -16.66
N PHE A 259 11.28 9.27 -16.36
CA PHE A 259 12.16 9.77 -15.31
C PHE A 259 13.04 10.90 -15.85
N HIS A 260 13.18 11.96 -15.06
CA HIS A 260 13.89 13.18 -15.40
C HIS A 260 15.06 13.39 -14.42
N ASP A 261 16.12 12.61 -14.60
CA ASP A 261 17.32 12.54 -13.74
C ASP A 261 18.04 13.88 -13.46
N HIS A 262 17.81 14.90 -14.28
CA HIS A 262 18.37 16.25 -14.11
C HIS A 262 17.54 17.16 -13.19
N LEU A 263 16.36 16.73 -12.76
CA LEU A 263 15.50 17.43 -11.82
C LEU A 263 15.64 16.83 -10.42
N PRO A 264 15.74 17.65 -9.36
CA PRO A 264 15.84 17.13 -8.00
C PRO A 264 14.51 16.49 -7.55
N THR A 265 14.60 15.57 -6.60
CA THR A 265 13.46 15.23 -5.75
C THR A 265 13.20 16.40 -4.80
N ARG A 266 11.94 16.83 -4.66
CA ARG A 266 11.60 17.96 -3.78
C ARG A 266 10.57 17.58 -2.73
N PHE A 267 10.81 18.01 -1.49
CA PHE A 267 9.96 17.72 -0.34
C PHE A 267 9.30 19.00 0.17
N ALA A 268 7.97 19.03 0.13
CA ALA A 268 7.16 20.06 0.77
C ALA A 268 6.95 19.71 2.24
N ILE A 269 7.63 20.42 3.13
CA ILE A 269 7.40 20.37 4.56
C ILE A 269 6.32 21.39 4.90
N VAL A 270 5.16 20.89 5.33
CA VAL A 270 3.95 21.67 5.58
C VAL A 270 3.61 21.59 7.05
N PRO A 271 3.49 22.69 7.82
CA PRO A 271 2.87 22.62 9.13
C PRO A 271 1.49 21.97 9.00
N ARG A 272 1.12 20.99 9.84
CA ARG A 272 -0.06 20.13 9.59
C ARG A 272 -1.37 20.87 9.25
N PHE A 273 -1.57 22.06 9.81
CA PHE A 273 -2.73 22.93 9.58
C PHE A 273 -2.32 24.31 9.00
N GLY A 274 -1.13 24.40 8.44
CA GLY A 274 -0.56 25.61 7.86
C GLY A 274 -1.19 26.02 6.54
N GLN A 275 -0.75 27.14 6.00
CA GLN A 275 -1.19 27.67 4.72
C GLN A 275 -0.13 27.43 3.63
N PRO A 276 -0.48 27.52 2.33
CA PRO A 276 0.49 27.36 1.24
C PRO A 276 1.73 28.26 1.36
N SER A 277 1.59 29.46 1.95
CA SER A 277 2.70 30.39 2.18
C SER A 277 3.71 29.92 3.25
N GLU A 278 3.37 28.90 4.03
CA GLU A 278 4.21 28.33 5.10
C GLU A 278 4.94 27.07 4.66
N ILE A 279 4.71 26.60 3.43
CA ILE A 279 5.38 25.43 2.87
C ILE A 279 6.87 25.73 2.70
N ARG A 280 7.69 24.80 3.18
CA ARG A 280 9.14 24.84 3.00
C ARG A 280 9.56 23.72 2.08
N TRP A 281 10.26 24.08 1.00
CA TRP A 281 10.77 23.11 0.04
C TRP A 281 12.22 22.77 0.34
N PHE A 282 12.53 21.48 0.29
CA PHE A 282 13.87 20.92 0.34
C PHE A 282 14.12 20.12 -0.93
N GLU A 283 15.37 20.10 -1.39
CA GLU A 283 15.78 19.35 -2.57
C GLU A 283 16.76 18.25 -2.15
N ALA A 284 16.71 17.11 -2.84
CA ALA A 284 17.59 15.95 -2.66
C ALA A 284 17.98 15.38 -4.03
N ASP A 285 18.84 14.36 -4.01
CA ASP A 285 19.23 13.64 -5.22
C ASP A 285 18.00 13.07 -5.96
N PRO A 286 18.06 13.00 -7.30
CA PRO A 286 16.95 12.55 -8.14
C PRO A 286 16.65 11.06 -7.88
N THR A 287 15.43 10.75 -7.49
CA THR A 287 14.93 9.38 -7.29
C THR A 287 13.41 9.34 -7.50
N PHE A 288 12.85 8.14 -7.62
CA PHE A 288 11.44 7.92 -7.29
C PHE A 288 11.35 7.21 -5.94
N VAL A 289 10.28 7.46 -5.19
CA VAL A 289 10.00 6.75 -3.94
C VAL A 289 8.58 6.24 -4.02
N LEU A 290 8.41 4.94 -3.86
CA LEU A 290 7.10 4.32 -3.71
C LEU A 290 6.63 4.52 -2.28
N HIS A 291 7.33 3.93 -1.29
CA HIS A 291 6.89 3.98 0.10
C HIS A 291 7.82 4.74 1.04
N TRP A 292 7.21 5.39 2.01
CA TRP A 292 7.90 5.97 3.16
C TRP A 292 7.74 5.05 4.37
N MET A 293 8.77 5.04 5.20
CA MET A 293 8.72 4.40 6.52
C MET A 293 8.10 5.36 7.52
N ASN A 294 8.92 6.16 8.18
CA ASN A 294 8.50 7.06 9.24
C ASN A 294 9.24 8.39 9.10
N ALA A 295 8.65 9.45 9.64
CA ALA A 295 9.31 10.73 9.77
C ALA A 295 9.16 11.27 11.18
N TYR A 296 10.19 11.99 11.66
CA TYR A 296 10.19 12.53 13.01
C TYR A 296 11.04 13.80 13.09
N GLU A 297 10.84 14.55 14.16
CA GLU A 297 11.59 15.79 14.43
C GLU A 297 12.74 15.51 15.41
N GLU A 298 13.95 15.96 15.09
CA GLU A 298 15.12 15.85 15.95
C GLU A 298 15.82 17.21 16.05
N GLY A 299 15.50 17.97 17.10
CA GLY A 299 16.02 19.32 17.28
C GLY A 299 15.47 20.29 16.22
N ASN A 300 16.35 20.78 15.35
CA ASN A 300 16.01 21.64 14.22
C ASN A 300 15.99 20.89 12.87
N GLU A 301 16.00 19.56 12.89
CA GLU A 301 15.91 18.74 11.69
C GLU A 301 14.62 17.93 11.64
N ILE A 302 14.13 17.69 10.43
CA ILE A 302 13.17 16.63 10.15
C ILE A 302 13.95 15.46 9.55
N VAL A 303 13.74 14.28 10.09
CA VAL A 303 14.29 13.02 9.55
C VAL A 303 13.15 12.26 8.89
N LEU A 304 13.39 11.75 7.69
CA LEU A 304 12.46 10.94 6.92
C LEU A 304 13.17 9.68 6.47
N ASP A 305 12.60 8.53 6.79
CA ASP A 305 13.07 7.22 6.33
C ASP A 305 12.12 6.70 5.23
N GLY A 306 12.66 6.04 4.21
CA GLY A 306 11.91 5.49 3.09
C GLY A 306 12.82 4.70 2.15
N TYR A 307 12.44 4.60 0.88
CA TYR A 307 13.18 3.80 -0.11
C TYR A 307 13.65 4.64 -1.31
N PHE A 308 14.96 4.71 -1.51
CA PHE A 308 15.58 5.37 -2.67
C PHE A 308 15.72 4.36 -3.81
N GLN A 309 15.12 4.63 -4.98
CA GLN A 309 15.27 3.81 -6.17
C GLN A 309 16.50 4.25 -6.97
N GLU A 310 17.50 3.38 -7.08
CA GLU A 310 18.69 3.68 -7.89
C GLU A 310 18.41 3.66 -9.40
N ASP A 311 17.34 2.98 -9.82
CA ASP A 311 16.98 2.83 -11.23
C ASP A 311 15.45 2.98 -11.44
N PRO A 312 14.86 4.18 -11.26
CA PRO A 312 13.40 4.36 -11.27
C PRO A 312 12.70 4.01 -12.58
N ASP A 313 13.42 4.01 -13.71
CA ASP A 313 12.89 3.75 -15.05
C ASP A 313 13.67 2.61 -15.73
N PRO A 314 13.62 1.38 -15.18
CA PRO A 314 14.52 0.31 -15.58
C PRO A 314 14.23 -0.20 -16.99
N ALA A 315 15.23 -0.79 -17.65
CA ALA A 315 15.06 -1.39 -18.96
C ALA A 315 14.05 -2.56 -18.92
N PRO A 316 13.33 -2.85 -20.02
CA PRO A 316 12.44 -4.00 -20.09
C PRO A 316 13.14 -5.33 -19.77
N LEU A 317 12.51 -6.17 -18.95
CA LEU A 317 12.97 -7.53 -18.68
C LEU A 317 12.73 -8.46 -19.87
N ASP A 318 13.64 -9.41 -20.06
CA ASP A 318 13.49 -10.53 -20.98
C ASP A 318 13.37 -11.83 -20.17
N VAL A 319 12.12 -12.22 -19.87
CA VAL A 319 11.82 -13.41 -19.06
C VAL A 319 11.44 -14.57 -20.00
N PRO A 320 12.18 -15.69 -19.99
CA PRO A 320 11.89 -16.83 -20.86
C PRO A 320 10.45 -17.35 -20.71
N GLY A 321 9.75 -17.49 -21.83
CA GLY A 321 8.36 -17.98 -21.85
C GLY A 321 7.30 -16.92 -21.57
N ILE A 322 7.69 -15.68 -21.25
CA ILE A 322 6.77 -14.55 -21.10
C ILE A 322 6.77 -13.72 -22.39
N ASP A 323 5.63 -13.14 -22.73
CA ASP A 323 5.50 -12.21 -23.84
C ASP A 323 6.41 -10.99 -23.65
N PRO A 324 7.35 -10.69 -24.57
CA PRO A 324 8.25 -9.55 -24.46
C PRO A 324 7.55 -8.19 -24.32
N ARG A 325 6.29 -8.08 -24.73
CA ARG A 325 5.47 -6.87 -24.53
C ARG A 325 5.22 -6.55 -23.05
N LEU A 326 5.36 -7.54 -22.17
CA LEU A 326 5.24 -7.38 -20.72
C LEU A 326 6.56 -6.97 -20.06
N GLY A 327 7.69 -7.03 -20.76
CA GLY A 327 9.01 -6.82 -20.16
C GLY A 327 9.16 -5.48 -19.45
N LYS A 328 8.64 -4.38 -20.03
CA LYS A 328 8.69 -3.05 -19.40
C LYS A 328 7.78 -2.96 -18.17
N LEU A 329 6.60 -3.58 -18.24
CA LEU A 329 5.66 -3.65 -17.12
C LEU A 329 6.31 -4.41 -15.96
N MET A 330 6.87 -5.59 -16.22
CA MET A 330 7.50 -6.42 -15.19
C MET A 330 8.69 -5.71 -14.55
N ALA A 331 9.55 -5.06 -15.34
CA ALA A 331 10.68 -4.30 -14.82
C ALA A 331 10.24 -3.15 -13.88
N ALA A 332 9.13 -2.47 -14.20
CA ALA A 332 8.63 -1.33 -13.43
C ALA A 332 8.04 -1.72 -12.06
N ILE A 333 7.84 -3.02 -11.79
CA ILE A 333 7.30 -3.54 -10.53
C ILE A 333 8.18 -4.66 -9.93
N ASP A 334 9.39 -4.83 -10.45
CA ASP A 334 10.40 -5.75 -9.92
C ASP A 334 11.44 -4.95 -9.12
N GLU A 335 11.50 -5.17 -7.81
CA GLU A 335 12.45 -4.49 -6.92
C GLU A 335 13.90 -4.75 -7.29
N HIS A 336 14.23 -5.86 -7.97
CA HIS A 336 15.59 -6.11 -8.47
C HIS A 336 15.94 -5.27 -9.70
N SER A 337 14.92 -4.82 -10.44
CA SER A 337 15.07 -3.92 -11.57
C SER A 337 15.22 -2.48 -11.12
N PHE A 338 14.30 -1.96 -10.29
CA PHE A 338 14.32 -0.56 -9.85
C PHE A 338 15.18 -0.27 -8.62
N LYS A 339 15.70 -1.31 -7.95
CA LYS A 339 16.74 -1.27 -6.92
C LYS A 339 16.44 -0.29 -5.77
N PRO A 340 15.35 -0.49 -5.02
CA PRO A 340 15.01 0.34 -3.87
C PRO A 340 15.95 0.04 -2.70
N LYS A 341 16.50 1.07 -2.06
CA LYS A 341 17.39 0.97 -0.89
C LYS A 341 16.75 1.65 0.29
N LEU A 342 16.80 1.03 1.47
CA LEU A 342 16.41 1.73 2.70
C LEU A 342 17.31 2.97 2.85
N HIS A 343 16.69 4.14 2.96
CA HIS A 343 17.35 5.44 2.83
C HIS A 343 16.79 6.43 3.85
N ARG A 344 17.65 7.34 4.32
CA ARG A 344 17.29 8.41 5.25
C ARG A 344 17.60 9.79 4.68
N TRP A 345 16.61 10.68 4.71
CA TRP A 345 16.76 12.11 4.46
C TRP A 345 16.73 12.91 5.77
N ARG A 346 17.53 13.97 5.85
CA ARG A 346 17.55 14.92 6.95
C ARG A 346 17.44 16.33 6.41
N PHE A 347 16.41 17.05 6.84
CA PHE A 347 16.09 18.40 6.40
C PHE A 347 16.38 19.41 7.52
N ASN A 348 17.37 20.26 7.33
CA ASN A 348 17.75 21.23 8.34
C ASN A 348 16.89 22.50 8.26
N LEU A 349 16.03 22.71 9.27
CA LEU A 349 15.06 23.80 9.29
C LEU A 349 15.68 25.19 9.49
N ASP A 350 16.94 25.32 9.91
CA ASP A 350 17.57 26.63 10.05
C ASP A 350 18.31 27.06 8.77
N THR A 351 18.96 26.10 8.11
CA THR A 351 19.85 26.37 6.96
C THR A 351 19.21 26.09 5.60
N GLY A 352 18.14 25.28 5.56
CA GLY A 352 17.55 24.80 4.31
C GLY A 352 18.35 23.68 3.63
N ALA A 353 19.39 23.14 4.27
CA ALA A 353 20.19 22.06 3.73
C ALA A 353 19.51 20.70 3.88
N THR A 354 19.68 19.84 2.87
CA THR A 354 19.33 18.42 2.92
C THR A 354 20.60 17.57 3.03
N ARG A 355 20.52 16.49 3.78
CA ARG A 355 21.52 15.41 3.77
C ARG A 355 20.80 14.09 3.63
N GLU A 356 21.42 13.13 2.95
CA GLU A 356 20.79 11.85 2.69
C GLU A 356 21.83 10.72 2.68
N GLU A 357 21.41 9.51 3.06
CA GLU A 357 22.27 8.32 3.12
C GLU A 357 21.47 7.01 2.97
N HIS A 358 22.07 6.01 2.31
CA HIS A 358 21.58 4.64 2.34
C HIS A 358 21.86 4.02 3.72
N LEU A 359 20.83 3.40 4.30
CA LEU A 359 20.93 2.65 5.55
C LEU A 359 21.16 1.15 5.30
N ASP A 360 20.83 0.67 4.09
CA ASP A 360 21.02 -0.72 3.68
C ASP A 360 21.25 -0.81 2.16
N GLU A 361 22.14 -1.71 1.76
CA GLU A 361 22.52 -1.93 0.36
C GLU A 361 21.64 -2.99 -0.34
N ARG A 362 20.82 -3.74 0.40
CA ARG A 362 19.86 -4.70 -0.17
C ARG A 362 18.75 -3.98 -0.93
N ASN A 363 18.15 -4.68 -1.89
CA ASN A 363 16.89 -4.26 -2.49
C ASN A 363 15.78 -4.56 -1.47
N LEU A 364 15.20 -3.50 -0.89
CA LEU A 364 14.21 -3.56 0.18
C LEU A 364 13.08 -2.57 -0.11
N GLU A 365 11.87 -2.93 0.27
CA GLU A 365 10.67 -2.12 0.07
C GLU A 365 9.54 -2.60 1.04
N PHE A 366 8.34 -2.01 0.93
CA PHE A 366 7.11 -2.37 1.64
C PHE A 366 7.29 -2.44 3.16
N GLY A 367 8.00 -1.46 3.71
CA GLY A 367 8.39 -1.52 5.09
C GLY A 367 7.31 -1.08 6.08
N MET A 368 7.37 -1.71 7.23
CA MET A 368 6.45 -1.59 8.35
C MET A 368 7.19 -1.24 9.62
N PHE A 369 6.48 -0.62 10.56
CA PHE A 369 7.00 -0.30 11.88
C PHE A 369 5.84 -0.22 12.88
N ASN A 370 6.16 -0.08 14.16
CA ASN A 370 5.14 0.10 15.20
C ASN A 370 4.46 1.48 15.06
N GLN A 371 3.20 1.48 14.61
CA GLN A 371 2.43 2.70 14.34
C GLN A 371 2.21 3.60 15.58
N HIS A 372 2.39 3.10 16.80
CA HIS A 372 2.43 3.96 18.00
C HIS A 372 3.60 4.96 18.01
N TYR A 373 4.60 4.77 17.14
CA TYR A 373 5.75 5.65 16.97
C TYR A 373 5.67 6.48 15.66
N ALA A 374 4.53 6.46 14.95
CA ALA A 374 4.38 7.26 13.74
C ALA A 374 4.47 8.76 14.07
N GLY A 375 5.33 9.49 13.35
CA GLY A 375 5.60 10.89 13.62
C GLY A 375 6.62 11.16 14.74
N GLU A 376 7.11 10.10 15.40
CA GLU A 376 8.12 10.12 16.46
C GLU A 376 9.27 9.16 16.08
N LYS A 377 10.41 9.24 16.77
CA LYS A 377 11.56 8.39 16.42
C LYS A 377 11.29 6.92 16.72
N ALA A 378 11.28 6.09 15.68
CA ALA A 378 11.24 4.63 15.78
C ALA A 378 12.66 4.03 15.69
N ARG A 379 12.90 2.96 16.45
CA ARG A 379 14.14 2.18 16.42
C ARG A 379 14.04 0.97 15.49
N TYR A 380 12.88 0.32 15.38
CA TYR A 380 12.76 -0.94 14.65
C TYR A 380 11.89 -0.81 13.40
N LEU A 381 12.45 -1.23 12.27
CA LEU A 381 11.77 -1.27 10.97
C LEU A 381 11.72 -2.70 10.44
N TYR A 382 10.73 -3.01 9.62
CA TYR A 382 10.51 -4.33 9.03
C TYR A 382 10.26 -4.19 7.53
N SER A 383 11.25 -4.47 6.68
CA SER A 383 11.11 -4.41 5.21
C SER A 383 10.81 -5.79 4.63
N THR A 384 10.24 -5.85 3.43
CA THR A 384 10.15 -7.10 2.66
C THR A 384 11.43 -7.35 1.85
N THR A 385 11.63 -8.58 1.41
CA THR A 385 12.57 -8.93 0.32
C THR A 385 11.78 -9.48 -0.86
N ALA A 386 12.25 -9.23 -2.08
CA ALA A 386 11.54 -9.58 -3.30
C ALA A 386 12.13 -10.76 -4.09
N GLU A 387 11.25 -11.42 -4.85
CA GLU A 387 11.59 -12.42 -5.84
C GLU A 387 12.07 -11.76 -7.15
N PRO A 388 13.28 -12.09 -7.65
CA PRO A 388 13.81 -11.48 -8.87
C PRO A 388 12.89 -11.64 -10.09
N GLY A 389 12.58 -10.53 -10.75
CA GLY A 389 11.82 -10.50 -12.00
C GLY A 389 10.30 -10.60 -11.83
N TYR A 390 9.82 -10.68 -10.59
CA TYR A 390 8.39 -10.76 -10.29
C TYR A 390 8.02 -9.78 -9.18
N PHE A 391 6.81 -9.25 -9.26
CA PHE A 391 6.23 -8.52 -8.14
C PHE A 391 5.71 -9.50 -7.07
N LEU A 392 6.62 -10.02 -6.24
CA LEU A 392 6.34 -11.01 -5.20
C LEU A 392 7.34 -10.87 -4.05
N PHE A 393 6.88 -10.99 -2.80
CA PHE A 393 7.74 -10.91 -1.61
C PHE A 393 8.13 -12.30 -1.12
N ASN A 394 9.42 -12.62 -1.03
CA ASN A 394 9.92 -13.93 -0.63
C ASN A 394 10.50 -13.97 0.80
N GLY A 395 10.43 -12.86 1.53
CA GLY A 395 10.91 -12.77 2.89
C GLY A 395 10.74 -11.39 3.50
N MET A 396 11.37 -11.20 4.67
CA MET A 396 11.40 -9.94 5.39
C MET A 396 12.72 -9.72 6.12
N VAL A 397 12.99 -8.47 6.47
CA VAL A 397 14.16 -8.01 7.22
C VAL A 397 13.71 -7.12 8.36
N LYS A 398 14.15 -7.42 9.58
CA LYS A 398 14.10 -6.51 10.72
C LYS A 398 15.38 -5.68 10.77
N HIS A 399 15.27 -4.39 10.98
CA HIS A 399 16.38 -3.47 11.25
C HIS A 399 16.28 -2.92 12.67
N ASP A 400 17.42 -2.78 13.33
CA ASP A 400 17.60 -1.97 14.53
C ASP A 400 18.43 -0.73 14.16
N LEU A 401 17.76 0.42 14.04
CA LEU A 401 18.38 1.65 13.57
C LEU A 401 19.35 2.28 14.58
N GLU A 402 19.36 1.84 15.84
CA GLU A 402 20.32 2.32 16.84
C GLU A 402 21.64 1.54 16.78
N THR A 403 21.58 0.23 16.54
CA THR A 403 22.78 -0.62 16.48
C THR A 403 23.32 -0.78 15.06
N GLY A 404 22.47 -0.59 14.04
CA GLY A 404 22.76 -0.89 12.64
C GLY A 404 22.66 -2.38 12.32
N GLU A 405 22.25 -3.22 13.26
CA GLU A 405 22.07 -4.66 13.04
C GLU A 405 20.76 -4.95 12.30
N SER A 406 20.74 -6.06 11.56
CA SER A 406 19.51 -6.56 10.94
C SER A 406 19.46 -8.09 10.93
N THR A 407 18.25 -8.63 10.95
CA THR A 407 17.97 -10.06 10.85
C THR A 407 16.92 -10.31 9.77
N SER A 408 16.92 -11.51 9.17
CA SER A 408 16.06 -11.81 8.03
C SER A 408 15.34 -13.14 8.20
N LEU A 409 14.16 -13.22 7.59
CA LEU A 409 13.35 -14.42 7.48
C LEU A 409 13.00 -14.64 6.01
N ALA A 410 13.45 -15.74 5.43
CA ALA A 410 12.96 -16.20 4.13
C ALA A 410 11.68 -17.01 4.33
N PHE A 411 10.70 -16.84 3.46
CA PHE A 411 9.45 -17.61 3.50
C PHE A 411 9.62 -19.02 2.91
N GLY A 412 10.67 -19.24 2.12
CA GLY A 412 10.97 -20.48 1.42
C GLY A 412 10.45 -20.51 -0.01
N ASP A 413 10.99 -21.40 -0.83
CA ASP A 413 10.74 -21.46 -2.27
C ASP A 413 9.24 -21.63 -2.59
N GLY A 414 8.72 -20.80 -3.51
CA GLY A 414 7.31 -20.83 -3.91
C GLY A 414 6.34 -20.30 -2.85
N ARG A 415 6.84 -19.62 -1.82
CA ARG A 415 6.02 -19.03 -0.76
C ARG A 415 6.21 -17.52 -0.77
N PHE A 416 5.11 -16.81 -0.95
CA PHE A 416 5.13 -15.36 -1.15
C PHE A 416 4.24 -14.66 -0.15
N GLY A 417 4.75 -13.63 0.50
CA GLY A 417 4.05 -12.89 1.55
C GLY A 417 3.35 -11.63 1.05
N SER A 418 2.63 -10.99 1.98
CA SER A 418 2.16 -9.60 1.90
C SER A 418 2.94 -8.72 2.90
N GLU A 419 2.66 -7.42 2.90
CA GLU A 419 3.11 -6.54 3.98
C GLU A 419 2.77 -7.12 5.37
N ALA A 420 3.69 -6.93 6.31
CA ALA A 420 3.64 -7.49 7.65
C ALA A 420 3.58 -6.37 8.71
N PRO A 421 2.43 -5.69 8.87
CA PRO A 421 2.27 -4.63 9.85
C PRO A 421 2.54 -5.14 11.28
N PHE A 422 3.10 -4.26 12.09
CA PHE A 422 3.38 -4.55 13.50
C PHE A 422 2.10 -4.52 14.33
N ALA A 423 1.85 -5.60 15.05
CA ALA A 423 0.76 -5.77 15.99
C ALA A 423 1.31 -5.71 17.43
N PRO A 424 1.11 -4.61 18.17
CA PRO A 424 1.58 -4.52 19.55
C PRO A 424 0.89 -5.57 20.42
N ARG A 425 1.68 -6.22 21.28
CA ARG A 425 1.15 -7.08 22.35
C ARG A 425 0.23 -6.26 23.25
N VAL A 426 -0.88 -6.83 23.72
CA VAL A 426 -1.67 -6.21 24.78
C VAL A 426 -0.78 -6.02 26.03
N GLY A 427 -0.58 -4.77 26.43
CA GLY A 427 0.33 -4.42 27.53
C GLY A 427 1.81 -4.41 27.14
N ALA A 428 2.13 -4.25 25.85
CA ALA A 428 3.49 -4.08 25.34
C ALA A 428 4.31 -3.06 26.16
N THR A 429 5.56 -3.40 26.44
CA THR A 429 6.47 -2.59 27.27
C THR A 429 7.69 -2.05 26.53
N ALA A 430 7.93 -2.51 25.31
CA ALA A 430 8.99 -2.05 24.43
C ALA A 430 8.46 -1.86 23.00
N GLU A 431 9.21 -1.13 22.17
CA GLU A 431 8.79 -0.78 20.81
C GLU A 431 8.52 -2.01 19.93
N ASP A 432 9.35 -3.05 20.02
CA ASP A 432 9.20 -4.31 19.28
C ASP A 432 8.51 -5.43 20.11
N ASP A 433 7.87 -5.08 21.23
CA ASP A 433 7.10 -6.02 22.06
C ASP A 433 5.75 -6.35 21.42
N GLY A 434 5.78 -7.25 20.44
CA GLY A 434 4.59 -7.59 19.68
C GLY A 434 4.88 -8.61 18.60
N TYR A 435 4.08 -8.52 17.55
CA TYR A 435 4.05 -9.50 16.48
C TYR A 435 4.08 -8.82 15.12
N LEU A 436 4.54 -9.55 14.11
CA LEU A 436 4.26 -9.23 12.72
C LEU A 436 3.19 -10.22 12.24
N VAL A 437 2.17 -9.70 11.56
CA VAL A 437 1.09 -10.51 10.99
C VAL A 437 1.09 -10.33 9.48
N SER A 438 1.14 -11.43 8.72
CA SER A 438 1.12 -11.38 7.27
C SER A 438 0.34 -12.56 6.70
N PHE A 439 -0.17 -12.43 5.48
CA PHE A 439 -0.61 -13.57 4.70
C PHE A 439 0.54 -14.10 3.85
N ILE A 440 0.65 -15.43 3.76
CA ILE A 440 1.59 -16.12 2.87
C ILE A 440 0.79 -16.99 1.90
N THR A 441 1.06 -16.85 0.60
CA THR A 441 0.57 -17.73 -0.45
C THR A 441 1.62 -18.77 -0.78
N ASP A 442 1.28 -20.04 -0.58
CA ASP A 442 2.12 -21.20 -0.88
C ASP A 442 1.65 -21.85 -2.18
N VAL A 443 2.35 -21.55 -3.28
CA VAL A 443 1.97 -22.04 -4.61
C VAL A 443 2.28 -23.53 -4.78
N ASN A 444 3.13 -24.11 -3.92
CA ASN A 444 3.47 -25.54 -3.99
C ASN A 444 2.30 -26.39 -3.48
N GLU A 445 1.63 -25.91 -2.44
CA GLU A 445 0.49 -26.60 -1.82
C GLU A 445 -0.86 -26.06 -2.29
N GLY A 446 -0.87 -25.01 -3.12
CA GLY A 446 -2.10 -24.40 -3.65
C GLY A 446 -2.99 -23.83 -2.56
N ARG A 447 -2.39 -23.27 -1.51
CA ARG A 447 -3.09 -22.73 -0.33
C ARG A 447 -2.41 -21.47 0.19
N SER A 448 -3.11 -20.77 1.06
CA SER A 448 -2.54 -19.63 1.78
C SER A 448 -2.73 -19.79 3.27
N GLU A 449 -1.97 -19.01 4.03
CA GLU A 449 -2.00 -19.00 5.50
C GLU A 449 -1.82 -17.59 6.04
N CYS A 450 -2.31 -17.34 7.25
CA CYS A 450 -1.91 -16.19 8.04
C CYS A 450 -0.80 -16.62 9.01
N VAL A 451 0.31 -15.89 9.02
CA VAL A 451 1.45 -16.14 9.90
C VAL A 451 1.51 -15.09 10.98
N ILE A 452 1.89 -15.52 12.19
CA ILE A 452 2.20 -14.66 13.33
C ILE A 452 3.67 -14.92 13.67
N ILE A 453 4.48 -13.87 13.63
CA ILE A 453 5.93 -13.90 13.88
C ILE A 453 6.22 -13.04 15.10
N ASP A 454 7.09 -13.49 16.01
CA ASP A 454 7.57 -12.64 17.10
C ASP A 454 8.45 -11.51 16.52
N ALA A 455 8.03 -10.27 16.73
CA ALA A 455 8.72 -9.12 16.16
C ALA A 455 10.13 -8.93 16.74
N ARG A 456 10.44 -9.52 17.90
CA ARG A 456 11.79 -9.50 18.49
C ARG A 456 12.77 -10.40 17.76
N ASP A 457 12.32 -11.58 17.32
CA ASP A 457 13.14 -12.64 16.74
C ASP A 457 12.53 -13.19 15.44
N VAL A 458 12.55 -12.36 14.39
CA VAL A 458 12.01 -12.75 13.08
C VAL A 458 12.72 -13.97 12.49
N ALA A 459 14.00 -14.17 12.81
CA ALA A 459 14.81 -15.27 12.27
C ALA A 459 14.36 -16.65 12.79
N ALA A 460 13.67 -16.71 13.94
CA ALA A 460 13.06 -17.93 14.45
C ALA A 460 11.87 -18.42 13.60
N GLY A 461 11.33 -17.56 12.73
CA GLY A 461 10.17 -17.86 11.90
C GLY A 461 8.84 -17.72 12.65
N PRO A 462 7.73 -18.13 12.00
CA PRO A 462 6.39 -17.94 12.57
C PRO A 462 6.17 -18.83 13.80
N ILE A 463 5.67 -18.23 14.88
CA ILE A 463 5.24 -18.94 16.10
C ILE A 463 3.87 -19.59 15.92
N CYS A 464 3.08 -19.10 14.96
CA CYS A 464 1.77 -19.63 14.63
C CYS A 464 1.48 -19.45 13.13
N ARG A 465 0.86 -20.47 12.53
CA ARG A 465 0.36 -20.46 11.15
C ARG A 465 -1.10 -20.89 11.15
N ILE A 466 -1.96 -20.12 10.50
CA ILE A 466 -3.40 -20.37 10.42
C ILE A 466 -3.76 -20.61 8.96
N ILE A 467 -4.15 -21.84 8.63
CA ILE A 467 -4.40 -22.24 7.24
C ILE A 467 -5.72 -21.65 6.76
N LEU A 468 -5.66 -20.89 5.66
CA LEU A 468 -6.84 -20.28 5.04
C LEU A 468 -7.66 -21.32 4.27
N PRO A 469 -8.97 -21.08 4.07
CA PRO A 469 -9.85 -22.01 3.36
C PRO A 469 -9.54 -22.17 1.86
N HIS A 470 -8.77 -21.26 1.28
CA HIS A 470 -8.36 -21.29 -0.12
C HIS A 470 -7.05 -20.51 -0.32
N GLN A 471 -6.43 -20.69 -1.49
CA GLN A 471 -5.41 -19.76 -1.96
C GLN A 471 -6.04 -18.39 -2.22
N ILE A 472 -5.38 -17.34 -1.76
CA ILE A 472 -5.70 -15.94 -2.08
C ILE A 472 -4.72 -15.44 -3.15
N SER A 473 -5.14 -14.44 -3.93
CA SER A 473 -4.21 -13.74 -4.82
C SER A 473 -3.18 -12.99 -3.99
N SER A 474 -1.97 -12.84 -4.53
CA SER A 474 -0.95 -11.94 -4.02
C SER A 474 -1.55 -10.55 -3.85
N GLY A 475 -1.27 -9.91 -2.72
CA GLY A 475 -1.69 -8.56 -2.40
C GLY A 475 -0.64 -7.88 -1.54
N THR A 476 -0.67 -6.56 -1.54
CA THR A 476 0.45 -5.75 -1.08
C THR A 476 0.11 -5.08 0.24
N HIS A 477 -0.66 -3.99 0.17
CA HIS A 477 -0.84 -3.09 1.27
C HIS A 477 -1.74 -3.62 2.36
N ALA A 478 -1.28 -3.48 3.59
CA ALA A 478 -1.97 -3.99 4.74
C ALA A 478 -1.75 -3.15 6.00
N THR A 479 -2.73 -3.19 6.90
CA THR A 479 -2.69 -2.50 8.18
C THR A 479 -3.04 -3.45 9.32
N TRP A 480 -2.51 -3.13 10.50
CA TRP A 480 -2.97 -3.68 11.76
C TRP A 480 -3.74 -2.60 12.51
N ALA A 481 -4.87 -2.97 13.11
CA ALA A 481 -5.54 -2.13 14.10
C ALA A 481 -5.83 -2.97 15.34
N ALA A 482 -5.40 -2.49 16.51
CA ALA A 482 -5.76 -3.09 17.79
C ALA A 482 -7.25 -2.89 18.06
N ARG A 483 -7.86 -3.80 18.81
CA ARG A 483 -9.30 -3.76 19.10
C ARG A 483 -9.74 -2.45 19.78
N SER A 484 -8.87 -1.82 20.57
CA SER A 484 -9.13 -0.53 21.20
C SER A 484 -9.31 0.63 20.21
N GLU A 485 -8.77 0.52 19.00
CA GLU A 485 -8.80 1.59 17.99
C GLU A 485 -10.14 1.66 17.25
N TYR A 486 -10.91 0.56 17.24
CA TYR A 486 -12.20 0.49 16.55
C TYR A 486 -13.37 -0.03 17.39
N GLY A 487 -13.12 -0.77 18.47
CA GLY A 487 -14.16 -1.37 19.32
C GLY A 487 -14.93 -0.37 20.20
N GLY A 488 -14.37 0.83 20.45
CA GLY A 488 -14.98 1.88 21.27
C GLY A 488 -15.73 2.97 20.50
N ALA A 489 -15.71 2.94 19.16
CA ALA A 489 -16.29 3.98 18.30
C ALA A 489 -17.78 3.77 17.96
N ARG A 490 -18.48 2.88 18.70
CA ARG A 490 -19.90 2.55 18.52
C ARG A 490 -20.81 3.29 19.50
#